data_AF-A0A7U8C1R9-F1
#
_entry.id   AF-A0A7U8C1R9-F1
#
_cell.length_a   1.000
_cell.length_b   1.000
_cell.length_c   1.000
_cell.angle_alpha   90.00
_cell.angle_beta   90.00
_cell.angle_gamma   90.00
#
_symmetry.space_group_name_H-M   'P 1'
#
loop_
_entity.id
_entity.type
_entity.pdbx_description
1 polymer ?
#
loop_
_entity_poly.entity_id
_entity_poly.type
_entity_poly.pdbx_seq_one_letter_code
_entity_poly.pdbx_strand_id
1 'polypeptide(L)'
;MTLIDSLQQPDFYPHPVDKIEVIETHISWLILTGEYAYKIKKPVDFGFLDFTTLEKRQHFCEEELRLNQRLAPDIYLEVITIGGSPEAPVFNATSEDAIEFAVKMTQFDHQQRLDLLLNNKRFEASWIDTLAEKIAEFHSRIPIVAQDSPWGEAETIWDVVSDNFTHITDVISDLDDCQKVQHLSNYTAQQFRRLTPLIETRKQQGHIRECHGDLHLANITLFHEELRLFDCIEFNLQFRWIDTICDLAFLLMDLEANGEFRWANRCLNRYLEISGDYQALPLLNFYKAYRSMVRAKVAVLGGMNDIQTLRRYLRLTDYYARRPKPALFLMHGVSGSGKSHLSQQLVDQTDTIRIRSDVERKRLFRELSLKGEKIDLYGPQMNAHTFNLLHDTSADLLRNGYSVIVDATFIRQRTRQSYIELAEQLNIPIRIISCTCEQKLIEARLKRRESEGNDASDADIRVMRDQIQHQQPLTEEEQTMAIHIDTDDDDAISRLLEQLRVQEVIF
;
A
#
# COMPACT_ATOMS: atom_id res chain seq x y z
N MET A 1 -12.27 43.63 -8.24
CA MET A 1 -12.39 42.30 -8.88
C MET A 1 -11.29 41.47 -8.24
N THR A 2 -11.55 40.24 -7.79
CA THR A 2 -10.48 39.46 -7.14
C THR A 2 -9.49 38.94 -8.17
N LEU A 3 -8.27 38.58 -7.74
CA LEU A 3 -7.28 37.97 -8.64
C LEU A 3 -7.86 36.74 -9.37
N ILE A 4 -8.61 35.90 -8.66
CA ILE A 4 -9.23 34.69 -9.21
C ILE A 4 -10.34 35.02 -10.23
N ASP A 5 -11.08 36.12 -10.04
CA ASP A 5 -12.05 36.59 -11.04
C ASP A 5 -11.35 37.00 -12.34
N SER A 6 -10.21 37.69 -12.23
CA SER A 6 -9.42 38.10 -13.39
C SER A 6 -8.82 36.90 -14.12
N LEU A 7 -8.26 35.93 -13.39
CA LEU A 7 -7.70 34.72 -13.96
C LEU A 7 -8.75 33.81 -14.66
N GLN A 8 -10.04 34.13 -14.59
CA GLN A 8 -11.07 33.46 -15.40
C GLN A 8 -11.22 34.05 -16.82
N GLN A 9 -10.40 35.03 -17.22
CA GLN A 9 -10.36 35.54 -18.59
C GLN A 9 -9.27 34.84 -19.42
N PRO A 10 -9.62 34.26 -20.59
CA PRO A 10 -8.66 33.56 -21.46
C PRO A 10 -7.44 34.38 -21.88
N ASP A 11 -7.61 35.69 -22.10
CA ASP A 11 -6.58 36.58 -22.65
C ASP A 11 -5.35 36.78 -21.75
N PHE A 12 -5.43 36.39 -20.47
CA PHE A 12 -4.29 36.51 -19.54
C PHE A 12 -3.28 35.36 -19.64
N TYR A 13 -3.64 34.26 -20.30
CA TYR A 13 -2.78 33.09 -20.40
C TYR A 13 -1.82 33.20 -21.58
N PRO A 14 -0.54 32.80 -21.43
CA PRO A 14 0.47 32.87 -22.50
C PRO A 14 0.31 31.77 -23.56
N HIS A 15 -0.82 31.05 -23.56
CA HIS A 15 -1.16 29.96 -24.46
C HIS A 15 -2.66 30.03 -24.79
N PRO A 16 -3.13 29.36 -25.87
CA PRO A 16 -4.55 29.30 -26.19
C PRO A 16 -5.38 28.71 -25.04
N VAL A 17 -6.54 29.31 -24.75
CA VAL A 17 -7.50 28.86 -23.73
C VAL A 17 -8.91 29.00 -24.27
N ASP A 18 -9.62 27.89 -24.45
CA ASP A 18 -10.99 27.89 -24.97
C ASP A 18 -12.05 27.90 -23.86
N LYS A 19 -11.76 27.23 -22.73
CA LYS A 19 -12.64 27.12 -21.58
C LYS A 19 -11.83 27.20 -20.29
N ILE A 20 -12.32 27.99 -19.34
CA ILE A 20 -11.78 28.04 -17.99
C ILE A 20 -12.77 27.42 -17.02
N GLU A 21 -12.27 26.60 -16.11
CA GLU A 21 -13.03 26.04 -14.99
C GLU A 21 -12.24 26.23 -13.70
N VAL A 22 -12.89 26.73 -12.66
CA VAL A 22 -12.26 26.92 -11.35
C VAL A 22 -12.79 25.88 -10.38
N ILE A 23 -11.88 25.07 -9.85
CA ILE A 23 -12.16 24.12 -8.77
C ILE A 23 -11.61 24.73 -7.48
N GLU A 24 -12.49 24.86 -6.48
CA GLU A 24 -12.12 25.39 -5.18
C GLU A 24 -12.00 24.26 -4.16
N THR A 25 -10.83 24.15 -3.51
CA THR A 25 -10.61 23.24 -2.38
C THR A 25 -10.57 24.03 -1.07
N HIS A 26 -10.38 23.36 0.08
CA HIS A 26 -10.24 24.05 1.37
C HIS A 26 -9.05 25.01 1.41
N ILE A 27 -7.97 24.72 0.67
CA ILE A 27 -6.67 25.41 0.79
C ILE A 27 -6.14 25.98 -0.52
N SER A 28 -6.82 25.74 -1.65
CA SER A 28 -6.36 26.18 -2.97
C SER A 28 -7.50 26.44 -3.94
N TRP A 29 -7.20 27.19 -5.00
CA TRP A 29 -7.98 27.25 -6.23
C TRP A 29 -7.17 26.56 -7.34
N LEU A 30 -7.81 25.68 -8.10
CA LEU A 30 -7.25 25.12 -9.33
C LEU A 30 -7.97 25.76 -10.51
N ILE A 31 -7.21 26.40 -11.39
CA ILE A 31 -7.73 27.01 -12.61
C ILE A 31 -7.35 26.13 -13.79
N LEU A 32 -8.35 25.47 -14.37
CA LEU A 32 -8.21 24.57 -15.51
C LEU A 32 -8.35 25.38 -16.80
N THR A 33 -7.39 25.26 -17.70
CA THR A 33 -7.29 26.09 -18.93
C THR A 33 -7.21 25.27 -20.22
N GLY A 34 -7.42 23.96 -20.13
CA GLY A 34 -7.36 23.02 -21.25
C GLY A 34 -6.06 22.24 -21.25
N GLU A 35 -4.95 22.88 -21.65
CA GLU A 35 -3.62 22.26 -21.67
C GLU A 35 -2.96 22.26 -20.29
N TYR A 36 -3.10 23.36 -19.54
CA TYR A 36 -2.49 23.53 -18.23
C TYR A 36 -3.53 23.72 -17.13
N ALA A 37 -3.14 23.39 -15.91
CA ALA A 37 -3.83 23.75 -14.68
C ALA A 37 -2.90 24.60 -13.81
N TYR A 38 -3.47 25.58 -13.12
CA TYR A 38 -2.75 26.46 -12.21
C TYR A 38 -3.33 26.33 -10.81
N LYS A 39 -2.54 25.81 -9.87
CA LYS A 39 -2.93 25.68 -8.47
C LYS A 39 -2.39 26.86 -7.67
N ILE A 40 -3.30 27.67 -7.13
CA ILE A 40 -3.01 28.86 -6.32
C ILE A 40 -3.44 28.58 -4.88
N LYS A 41 -2.57 28.87 -3.91
CA LYS A 41 -2.85 28.63 -2.50
C LYS A 41 -3.72 29.75 -1.92
N LYS A 42 -4.69 29.39 -1.08
CA LYS A 42 -5.55 30.36 -0.38
C LYS A 42 -4.80 30.98 0.79
N PRO A 43 -5.01 32.27 1.12
CA PRO A 43 -4.38 32.92 2.27
C PRO A 43 -5.09 32.52 3.59
N VAL A 44 -4.94 31.27 4.00
CA VAL A 44 -5.61 30.68 5.17
C VAL A 44 -4.61 30.11 6.18
N ASP A 45 -5.03 30.00 7.42
CA ASP A 45 -4.31 29.31 8.50
C ASP A 45 -5.30 28.38 9.23
N PHE A 46 -4.98 27.09 9.26
CA PHE A 46 -5.77 26.06 9.93
C PHE A 46 -5.02 25.43 11.12
N GLY A 47 -3.92 26.03 11.57
CA GLY A 47 -3.04 25.54 12.64
C GLY A 47 -2.09 24.42 12.19
N PHE A 48 -2.53 23.54 11.28
CA PHE A 48 -1.69 22.50 10.66
C PHE A 48 -1.05 22.93 9.33
N LEU A 49 -1.46 24.09 8.80
CA LEU A 49 -0.86 24.79 7.66
C LEU A 49 -1.10 26.29 7.79
N ASP A 50 -0.18 27.07 7.21
CA ASP A 50 -0.28 28.53 7.19
C ASP A 50 0.22 29.06 5.83
N PHE A 51 -0.72 29.60 5.05
CA PHE A 51 -0.51 30.20 3.73
C PHE A 51 -0.80 31.71 3.73
N THR A 52 -0.84 32.34 4.91
CA THR A 52 -1.32 33.72 5.07
C THR A 52 -0.46 34.76 4.37
N THR A 53 0.87 34.56 4.35
CA THR A 53 1.80 35.48 3.68
C THR A 53 2.20 34.99 2.30
N LEU A 54 2.58 35.93 1.43
CA LEU A 54 3.00 35.62 0.06
C LEU A 54 4.26 34.73 0.05
N GLU A 55 5.21 34.98 0.95
CA GLU A 55 6.43 34.20 1.09
C GLU A 55 6.14 32.74 1.48
N LYS A 56 5.16 32.53 2.37
CA LYS A 56 4.71 31.17 2.73
C LYS A 56 4.09 30.47 1.52
N ARG A 57 3.25 31.17 0.75
CA ARG A 57 2.65 30.59 -0.46
C ARG A 57 3.69 30.25 -1.52
N GLN A 58 4.70 31.11 -1.72
CA GLN A 58 5.84 30.80 -2.57
C GLN A 58 6.53 29.51 -2.11
N HIS A 59 6.96 29.46 -0.84
CA HIS A 59 7.66 28.32 -0.26
C HIS A 59 6.88 27.01 -0.45
N PHE A 60 5.59 27.01 -0.18
CA PHE A 60 4.78 25.80 -0.32
C PHE A 60 4.45 25.47 -1.79
N CYS A 61 4.44 26.42 -2.72
CA CYS A 61 4.37 26.10 -4.15
C CYS A 61 5.65 25.37 -4.60
N GLU A 62 6.81 25.82 -4.12
CA GLU A 62 8.11 25.20 -4.40
C GLU A 62 8.20 23.80 -3.78
N GLU A 63 7.75 23.62 -2.53
CA GLU A 63 7.69 22.30 -1.89
C GLU A 63 6.71 21.36 -2.59
N GLU A 64 5.55 21.85 -3.02
CA GLU A 64 4.59 21.04 -3.78
C GLU A 64 5.20 20.55 -5.10
N LEU A 65 5.88 21.43 -5.85
CA LEU A 65 6.59 21.07 -7.07
C LEU A 65 7.66 20.00 -6.78
N ARG A 66 8.55 20.26 -5.80
CA ARG A 66 9.65 19.35 -5.42
C ARG A 66 9.14 17.97 -5.04
N LEU A 67 8.09 17.90 -4.24
CA LEU A 67 7.57 16.65 -3.70
C LEU A 67 6.85 15.83 -4.77
N ASN A 68 6.05 16.47 -5.61
CA ASN A 68 5.23 15.77 -6.59
C ASN A 68 6.01 15.35 -7.84
N GLN A 69 7.08 16.08 -8.22
CA GLN A 69 7.94 15.65 -9.34
C GLN A 69 8.61 14.29 -9.12
N ARG A 70 8.68 13.80 -7.87
CA ARG A 70 9.22 12.47 -7.55
C ARG A 70 8.36 11.32 -8.10
N LEU A 71 7.07 11.57 -8.33
CA LEU A 71 6.07 10.57 -8.73
C LEU A 71 5.19 10.98 -9.92
N ALA A 72 5.17 12.28 -10.26
CA ALA A 72 4.43 12.84 -11.39
C ALA A 72 5.17 14.03 -12.07
N PRO A 73 6.41 13.83 -12.56
CA PRO A 73 7.24 14.90 -13.14
C PRO A 73 6.67 15.52 -14.43
N ASP A 74 5.82 14.77 -15.14
CA ASP A 74 5.13 15.20 -16.35
C ASP A 74 3.80 15.93 -16.08
N ILE A 75 3.31 15.87 -14.84
CA ILE A 75 2.17 16.67 -14.38
C ILE A 75 2.65 17.97 -13.73
N TYR A 76 3.72 17.94 -12.92
CA TYR A 76 4.18 19.10 -12.15
C TYR A 76 5.37 19.80 -12.83
N LEU A 77 5.09 20.92 -13.50
CA LEU A 77 6.04 21.53 -14.45
C LEU A 77 6.95 22.57 -13.81
N GLU A 78 6.37 23.60 -13.20
CA GLU A 78 7.11 24.74 -12.64
C GLU A 78 6.26 25.53 -11.64
N VAL A 79 6.91 26.35 -10.82
CA VAL A 79 6.24 27.42 -10.06
C VAL A 79 6.33 28.70 -10.89
N ILE A 80 5.20 29.34 -11.13
CA ILE A 80 5.11 30.60 -11.85
C ILE A 80 4.81 31.77 -10.90
N THR A 81 5.32 32.93 -11.25
CA THR A 81 5.00 34.21 -10.62
C THR A 81 3.83 34.87 -11.32
N ILE A 82 2.94 35.47 -10.54
CA ILE A 82 1.86 36.33 -11.02
C ILE A 82 2.12 37.71 -10.43
N GLY A 83 2.39 38.70 -11.28
CA GLY A 83 2.60 40.10 -10.90
C GLY A 83 1.52 41.02 -11.44
N GLY A 84 1.81 42.32 -11.47
CA GLY A 84 0.87 43.35 -11.93
C GLY A 84 -0.11 43.75 -10.85
N SER A 85 -1.41 43.79 -11.18
CA SER A 85 -2.48 44.07 -10.21
C SER A 85 -3.50 42.94 -10.22
N PRO A 86 -4.30 42.76 -9.15
CA PRO A 86 -5.37 41.76 -9.14
C PRO A 86 -6.35 41.89 -10.32
N GLU A 87 -6.59 43.10 -10.82
CA GLU A 87 -7.44 43.39 -11.98
C GLU A 87 -6.77 43.17 -13.35
N ALA A 88 -5.43 43.16 -13.39
CA ALA A 88 -4.64 42.99 -14.61
C ALA A 88 -3.38 42.16 -14.28
N PRO A 89 -3.54 40.84 -14.07
CA PRO A 89 -2.44 39.97 -13.70
C PRO A 89 -1.48 39.76 -14.87
N VAL A 90 -0.19 39.64 -14.56
CA VAL A 90 0.87 39.35 -15.54
C VAL A 90 1.62 38.09 -15.11
N PHE A 91 1.59 37.07 -15.96
CA PHE A 91 2.31 35.82 -15.76
C PHE A 91 3.82 36.01 -15.96
N ASN A 92 4.62 35.25 -15.20
CA ASN A 92 6.09 35.25 -15.25
C ASN A 92 6.69 36.64 -14.96
N ALA A 93 6.09 37.37 -14.01
CA ALA A 93 6.66 38.60 -13.49
C ALA A 93 7.97 38.34 -12.73
N THR A 94 8.75 39.39 -12.44
CA THR A 94 9.90 39.22 -11.54
C THR A 94 9.41 38.85 -10.14
N SER A 95 10.23 38.15 -9.34
CA SER A 95 9.86 37.83 -7.97
C SER A 95 9.64 39.07 -7.09
N GLU A 96 10.26 40.20 -7.43
CA GLU A 96 10.07 41.49 -6.74
C GLU A 96 8.69 42.10 -7.03
N ASP A 97 8.14 41.86 -8.22
CA ASP A 97 6.83 42.36 -8.66
C ASP A 97 5.69 41.34 -8.43
N ALA A 98 5.97 40.23 -7.77
CA ALA A 98 5.00 39.16 -7.55
C ALA A 98 3.90 39.60 -6.56
N ILE A 99 2.65 39.40 -6.96
CA ILE A 99 1.47 39.54 -6.10
C ILE A 99 0.92 38.17 -5.68
N GLU A 100 1.25 37.11 -6.43
CA GLU A 100 0.88 35.72 -6.12
C GLU A 100 1.80 34.71 -6.83
N PHE A 101 1.79 33.45 -6.35
CA PHE A 101 2.45 32.32 -6.99
C PHE A 101 1.45 31.22 -7.35
N ALA A 102 1.74 30.46 -8.40
CA ALA A 102 0.97 29.28 -8.76
C ALA A 102 1.89 28.11 -9.16
N VAL A 103 1.47 26.89 -8.83
CA VAL A 103 2.06 25.69 -9.42
C VAL A 103 1.41 25.46 -10.77
N LYS A 104 2.20 25.53 -11.85
CA LYS A 104 1.77 25.21 -13.21
C LYS A 104 1.91 23.72 -13.43
N MET A 105 0.81 23.12 -13.87
CA MET A 105 0.68 21.68 -14.06
C MET A 105 0.16 21.37 -15.45
N THR A 106 0.50 20.21 -16.01
CA THR A 106 -0.22 19.66 -17.15
C THR A 106 -1.61 19.27 -16.68
N GLN A 107 -2.65 19.80 -17.32
CA GLN A 107 -4.01 19.41 -17.00
C GLN A 107 -4.27 17.99 -17.50
N PHE A 108 -4.85 17.15 -16.66
CA PHE A 108 -5.26 15.79 -17.02
C PHE A 108 -6.76 15.59 -16.80
N ASP A 109 -7.32 14.59 -17.46
CA ASP A 109 -8.73 14.24 -17.32
C ASP A 109 -9.01 13.70 -15.91
N HIS A 110 -9.79 14.45 -15.13
CA HIS A 110 -10.21 14.08 -13.79
C HIS A 110 -10.96 12.73 -13.75
N GLN A 111 -11.62 12.30 -14.84
CA GLN A 111 -12.29 11.00 -14.88
C GLN A 111 -11.33 9.80 -14.86
N GLN A 112 -10.03 10.04 -15.08
CA GLN A 112 -8.98 9.02 -15.02
C GLN A 112 -8.42 8.77 -13.61
N ARG A 113 -8.90 9.47 -12.59
CA ARG A 113 -8.52 9.15 -11.20
C ARG A 113 -8.97 7.75 -10.82
N LEU A 114 -8.12 7.05 -10.07
CA LEU A 114 -8.34 5.64 -9.75
C LEU A 114 -9.57 5.41 -8.87
N ASP A 115 -9.94 6.35 -8.00
CA ASP A 115 -11.18 6.29 -7.23
C ASP A 115 -12.41 6.25 -8.15
N LEU A 116 -12.42 7.04 -9.22
CA LEU A 116 -13.51 7.09 -10.18
C LEU A 116 -13.50 5.89 -11.13
N LEU A 117 -12.33 5.46 -11.59
CA LEU A 117 -12.21 4.25 -12.43
C LEU A 117 -12.67 3.00 -11.67
N LEU A 118 -12.36 2.92 -10.38
CA LEU A 118 -12.83 1.85 -9.49
C LEU A 118 -14.35 1.86 -9.37
N ASN A 119 -14.94 3.02 -9.03
CA ASN A 119 -16.39 3.17 -8.93
C ASN A 119 -17.13 2.85 -10.24
N ASN A 120 -16.50 3.13 -11.38
CA ASN A 120 -17.05 2.85 -12.71
C ASN A 120 -16.75 1.44 -13.22
N LYS A 121 -16.13 0.56 -12.41
CA LYS A 121 -15.76 -0.83 -12.78
C LYS A 121 -14.83 -0.93 -14.01
N ARG A 122 -13.97 0.07 -14.20
CA ARG A 122 -12.96 0.12 -15.28
C ARG A 122 -11.55 -0.05 -14.73
N PHE A 123 -11.41 -0.90 -13.71
CA PHE A 123 -10.19 -1.06 -12.93
C PHE A 123 -9.46 -2.36 -13.29
N GLU A 124 -8.17 -2.28 -13.61
CA GLU A 124 -7.36 -3.43 -14.02
C GLU A 124 -6.46 -3.95 -12.90
N ALA A 125 -6.32 -5.28 -12.80
CA ALA A 125 -5.47 -5.93 -11.80
C ALA A 125 -3.98 -5.56 -11.97
N SER A 126 -3.54 -5.36 -13.21
CA SER A 126 -2.18 -4.96 -13.56
C SER A 126 -1.78 -3.64 -12.89
N TRP A 127 -2.72 -2.70 -12.75
CA TRP A 127 -2.47 -1.42 -12.10
C TRP A 127 -2.12 -1.57 -10.63
N ILE A 128 -2.69 -2.55 -9.93
CA ILE A 128 -2.36 -2.82 -8.52
C ILE A 128 -0.92 -3.32 -8.38
N ASP A 129 -0.49 -4.20 -9.28
CA ASP A 129 0.89 -4.70 -9.26
C ASP A 129 1.89 -3.58 -9.56
N THR A 130 1.62 -2.79 -10.60
CA THR A 130 2.43 -1.62 -10.96
C THR A 130 2.47 -0.59 -9.84
N LEU A 131 1.34 -0.37 -9.15
CA LEU A 131 1.27 0.58 -8.05
C LEU A 131 2.11 0.10 -6.86
N ALA A 132 1.98 -1.17 -6.47
CA ALA A 132 2.79 -1.76 -5.41
C ALA A 132 4.30 -1.69 -5.72
N GLU A 133 4.67 -1.93 -6.99
CA GLU A 133 6.04 -1.80 -7.49
C GLU A 133 6.55 -0.37 -7.39
N LYS A 134 5.82 0.61 -7.94
CA LYS A 134 6.19 2.02 -7.88
C LYS A 134 6.33 2.51 -6.44
N ILE A 135 5.42 2.13 -5.54
CA ILE A 135 5.46 2.52 -4.13
C ILE A 135 6.66 1.88 -3.42
N ALA A 136 6.91 0.58 -3.63
CA ALA A 136 8.06 -0.10 -3.02
C ALA A 136 9.40 0.51 -3.48
N GLU A 137 9.53 0.78 -4.78
CA GLU A 137 10.71 1.45 -5.33
C GLU A 137 10.86 2.87 -4.77
N PHE A 138 9.77 3.65 -4.78
CA PHE A 138 9.74 5.00 -4.21
C PHE A 138 10.17 5.00 -2.74
N HIS A 139 9.56 4.16 -1.90
CA HIS A 139 9.92 4.02 -0.50
C HIS A 139 11.38 3.64 -0.31
N SER A 140 11.95 2.78 -1.17
CA SER A 140 13.34 2.35 -1.06
C SER A 140 14.37 3.46 -1.33
N ARG A 141 14.03 4.46 -2.14
CA ARG A 141 14.96 5.51 -2.62
C ARG A 141 14.82 6.86 -1.93
N ILE A 142 13.68 7.15 -1.31
CA ILE A 142 13.42 8.45 -0.67
C ILE A 142 14.26 8.65 0.61
N PRO A 143 14.51 9.92 1.00
CA PRO A 143 15.32 10.24 2.18
C PRO A 143 14.79 9.60 3.46
N ILE A 144 15.72 9.17 4.30
CA ILE A 144 15.47 8.70 5.67
C ILE A 144 15.53 9.91 6.60
N VAL A 145 14.61 9.95 7.58
CA VAL A 145 14.59 11.04 8.57
C VAL A 145 15.91 11.08 9.35
N ALA A 146 16.36 12.29 9.72
CA ALA A 146 17.48 12.43 10.65
C ALA A 146 17.14 11.82 12.01
N GLN A 147 18.08 11.12 12.64
CA GLN A 147 17.82 10.37 13.88
C GLN A 147 17.45 11.28 15.06
N ASP A 148 17.96 12.51 15.09
CA ASP A 148 17.67 13.55 16.07
C ASP A 148 16.45 14.42 15.72
N SER A 149 15.82 14.19 14.57
CA SER A 149 14.58 14.86 14.18
C SER A 149 13.43 14.42 15.09
N PRO A 150 12.45 15.29 15.39
CA PRO A 150 11.25 14.88 16.14
C PRO A 150 10.28 14.00 15.35
N TRP A 151 10.46 13.86 14.02
CA TRP A 151 9.51 13.13 13.18
C TRP A 151 9.67 11.61 13.29
N GLY A 152 8.54 10.91 13.25
CA GLY A 152 8.47 9.47 13.46
C GLY A 152 8.76 9.01 14.90
N GLU A 153 8.86 9.95 15.84
CA GLU A 153 8.90 9.62 17.27
C GLU A 153 7.53 9.16 17.75
N ALA A 154 7.51 8.34 18.80
CA ALA A 154 6.26 7.86 19.38
C ALA A 154 5.34 9.02 19.77
N GLU A 155 5.86 10.05 20.43
CA GLU A 155 5.09 11.22 20.87
C GLU A 155 4.46 11.97 19.68
N THR A 156 5.24 12.25 18.63
CA THR A 156 4.73 12.95 17.45
C THR A 156 3.75 12.08 16.64
N ILE A 157 3.93 10.77 16.60
CA ILE A 157 2.94 9.86 16.00
C ILE A 157 1.65 9.85 16.83
N TRP A 158 1.75 9.87 18.16
CA TRP A 158 0.56 9.88 19.03
C TRP A 158 -0.25 11.16 18.89
N ASP A 159 0.41 12.32 18.78
CA ASP A 159 -0.27 13.60 18.59
C ASP A 159 -1.17 13.56 17.35
N VAL A 160 -0.65 13.13 16.20
CA VAL A 160 -1.45 13.04 14.97
C VAL A 160 -2.52 11.95 15.05
N VAL A 161 -2.24 10.82 15.70
CA VAL A 161 -3.22 9.73 15.82
C VAL A 161 -4.39 10.14 16.71
N SER A 162 -4.10 10.69 17.90
CA SER A 162 -5.10 11.05 18.90
C SER A 162 -5.97 12.24 18.47
N ASP A 163 -5.39 13.20 17.74
CA ASP A 163 -6.12 14.35 17.18
C ASP A 163 -7.28 13.95 16.25
N ASN A 164 -7.24 12.74 15.66
CA ASN A 164 -8.34 12.24 14.83
C ASN A 164 -9.60 11.84 15.60
N PHE A 165 -9.55 11.77 16.92
CA PHE A 165 -10.72 11.53 17.77
C PHE A 165 -11.27 12.81 18.38
N THR A 166 -10.48 13.88 18.39
CA THR A 166 -10.87 15.19 18.91
C THR A 166 -11.96 15.81 18.02
N HIS A 167 -12.89 16.55 18.63
CA HIS A 167 -13.98 17.29 17.97
C HIS A 167 -15.05 16.45 17.25
N ILE A 168 -14.82 15.16 16.99
CA ILE A 168 -15.86 14.29 16.41
C ILE A 168 -17.09 14.27 17.32
N THR A 169 -16.88 14.13 18.64
CA THR A 169 -17.95 14.12 19.65
C THR A 169 -18.70 15.43 19.80
N ASP A 170 -18.12 16.54 19.32
CA ASP A 170 -18.79 17.85 19.35
C ASP A 170 -19.83 17.97 18.22
N VAL A 171 -19.71 17.13 17.18
CA VAL A 171 -20.54 17.13 15.97
C VAL A 171 -21.62 16.06 16.00
N ILE A 172 -21.32 14.87 16.55
CA ILE A 172 -22.28 13.77 16.64
C ILE A 172 -23.20 13.91 17.85
N SER A 173 -24.49 13.58 17.66
CA SER A 173 -25.51 13.58 18.73
C SER A 173 -26.05 12.19 19.03
N ASP A 174 -25.74 11.20 18.19
CA ASP A 174 -26.15 9.81 18.35
C ASP A 174 -25.30 9.11 19.41
N LEU A 175 -25.97 8.48 20.38
CA LEU A 175 -25.30 7.87 21.53
C LEU A 175 -24.44 6.66 21.13
N ASP A 176 -24.87 5.88 20.14
CA ASP A 176 -24.15 4.68 19.70
C ASP A 176 -22.86 5.09 18.99
N ASP A 177 -22.92 6.12 18.14
CA ASP A 177 -21.73 6.70 17.50
C ASP A 177 -20.74 7.26 18.54
N CYS A 178 -21.23 7.98 19.56
CA CYS A 178 -20.40 8.49 20.66
C CYS A 178 -19.67 7.37 21.41
N GLN A 179 -20.40 6.31 21.80
CA GLN A 179 -19.81 5.16 22.48
C GLN A 179 -18.79 4.44 21.59
N LYS A 180 -19.07 4.34 20.29
CA LYS A 180 -18.16 3.71 19.34
C LYS A 180 -16.86 4.52 19.19
N VAL A 181 -16.94 5.83 19.03
CA VAL A 181 -15.76 6.72 18.96
C VAL A 181 -14.92 6.58 20.23
N GLN A 182 -15.54 6.60 21.41
CA GLN A 182 -14.85 6.44 22.69
C GLN A 182 -14.17 5.06 22.81
N HIS A 183 -14.86 3.99 22.42
CA HIS A 183 -14.30 2.64 22.40
C HIS A 183 -13.08 2.55 21.49
N LEU A 184 -13.18 3.06 20.27
CA LEU A 184 -12.08 3.04 19.29
C LEU A 184 -10.91 3.90 19.72
N SER A 185 -11.15 5.05 20.34
CA SER A 185 -10.09 5.90 20.92
C SER A 185 -9.32 5.14 22.01
N ASN A 186 -10.04 4.52 22.95
CA ASN A 186 -9.42 3.73 24.01
C ASN A 186 -8.63 2.53 23.48
N TYR A 187 -9.19 1.81 22.50
CA TYR A 187 -8.50 0.69 21.85
C TYR A 187 -7.24 1.15 21.12
N THR A 188 -7.33 2.24 20.36
CA THR A 188 -6.19 2.85 19.64
C THR A 188 -5.08 3.23 20.60
N ALA A 189 -5.42 3.87 21.74
CA ALA A 189 -4.46 4.22 22.78
C ALA A 189 -3.75 2.98 23.39
N GLN A 190 -4.49 1.88 23.59
CA GLN A 190 -3.91 0.63 24.10
C GLN A 190 -2.98 -0.03 23.08
N GLN A 191 -3.39 -0.07 21.80
CA GLN A 191 -2.54 -0.62 20.73
C GLN A 191 -1.30 0.22 20.53
N PHE A 192 -1.42 1.55 20.55
CA PHE A 192 -0.29 2.46 20.43
C PHE A 192 0.77 2.14 21.50
N ARG A 193 0.39 2.08 22.78
CA ARG A 193 1.32 1.73 23.87
C ARG A 193 2.00 0.37 23.68
N ARG A 194 1.27 -0.62 23.15
CA ARG A 194 1.82 -1.96 22.86
C ARG A 194 2.82 -1.93 21.70
N LEU A 195 2.59 -1.06 20.72
CA LEU A 195 3.35 -0.97 19.48
C LEU A 195 4.50 0.04 19.54
N THR A 196 4.55 0.92 20.55
CA THR A 196 5.60 1.93 20.75
C THR A 196 7.02 1.37 20.58
N PRO A 197 7.41 0.22 21.17
CA PRO A 197 8.77 -0.30 20.98
C PRO A 197 9.11 -0.63 19.52
N LEU A 198 8.12 -1.09 18.74
CA LEU A 198 8.29 -1.38 17.33
C LEU A 198 8.37 -0.09 16.50
N ILE A 199 7.58 0.93 16.85
CA ILE A 199 7.65 2.27 16.22
C ILE A 199 9.07 2.86 16.39
N GLU A 200 9.61 2.82 17.61
CA GLU A 200 10.97 3.29 17.91
C GLU A 200 12.03 2.51 17.13
N THR A 201 11.90 1.18 17.09
CA THR A 201 12.81 0.30 16.34
C THR A 201 12.80 0.63 14.85
N ARG A 202 11.63 0.91 14.28
CA ARG A 202 11.48 1.23 12.86
C ARG A 202 12.12 2.57 12.48
N LYS A 203 12.07 3.56 13.35
CA LYS A 203 12.84 4.80 13.17
C LYS A 203 14.34 4.55 13.14
N GLN A 204 14.86 3.77 14.10
CA GLN A 204 16.28 3.42 14.16
C GLN A 204 16.74 2.63 12.92
N GLN A 205 15.87 1.79 12.36
CA GLN A 205 16.12 1.02 11.14
C GLN A 205 15.91 1.82 9.84
N GLY A 206 15.50 3.09 9.91
CA GLY A 206 15.38 3.96 8.74
C GLY A 206 14.10 3.77 7.92
N HIS A 207 13.02 3.30 8.55
CA HIS A 207 11.71 3.17 7.90
C HIS A 207 10.87 4.46 7.94
N ILE A 208 11.26 5.45 8.74
CA ILE A 208 10.67 6.79 8.71
C ILE A 208 11.32 7.59 7.57
N ARG A 209 10.54 7.96 6.57
CA ARG A 209 11.01 8.55 5.31
C ARG A 209 10.10 9.68 4.83
N GLU A 210 10.58 10.53 3.92
CA GLU A 210 9.79 11.63 3.32
C GLU A 210 8.80 11.09 2.27
N CYS A 211 7.78 10.38 2.74
CA CYS A 211 6.81 9.64 1.93
C CYS A 211 5.82 10.59 1.19
N HIS A 212 4.74 10.02 0.62
CA HIS A 212 3.68 10.80 -0.02
C HIS A 212 2.83 11.57 1.00
N GLY A 213 2.49 10.91 2.11
CA GLY A 213 1.71 11.48 3.22
C GLY A 213 0.20 11.39 3.05
N ASP A 214 -0.28 11.46 1.80
CA ASP A 214 -1.71 11.36 1.41
C ASP A 214 -1.98 10.33 0.28
N LEU A 215 -1.41 9.13 0.41
CA LEU A 215 -1.45 8.11 -0.65
C LEU A 215 -2.80 7.36 -0.70
N HIS A 216 -3.81 7.92 -1.34
CA HIS A 216 -5.14 7.30 -1.52
C HIS A 216 -5.61 7.36 -2.98
N LEU A 217 -6.67 6.62 -3.36
CA LEU A 217 -7.05 6.42 -4.76
C LEU A 217 -7.36 7.71 -5.52
N ALA A 218 -7.94 8.71 -4.85
CA ALA A 218 -8.23 10.02 -5.47
C ALA A 218 -6.98 10.86 -5.76
N ASN A 219 -5.80 10.45 -5.26
CA ASN A 219 -4.49 11.06 -5.49
C ASN A 219 -3.64 10.20 -6.44
N ILE A 220 -4.31 9.33 -7.22
CA ILE A 220 -3.68 8.50 -8.24
C ILE A 220 -4.51 8.63 -9.52
N THR A 221 -3.86 8.91 -10.64
CA THR A 221 -4.52 9.06 -11.94
C THR A 221 -3.84 8.24 -13.02
N LEU A 222 -4.61 7.79 -14.00
CA LEU A 222 -4.08 7.24 -15.24
C LEU A 222 -3.79 8.39 -16.22
N PHE A 223 -2.52 8.67 -16.44
CA PHE A 223 -2.06 9.73 -17.33
C PHE A 223 -1.19 9.12 -18.44
N HIS A 224 -1.61 9.27 -19.70
CA HIS A 224 -0.99 8.60 -20.85
C HIS A 224 -0.81 7.09 -20.63
N GLU A 225 -1.85 6.40 -20.14
CA GLU A 225 -1.85 4.96 -19.83
C GLU A 225 -0.88 4.54 -18.69
N GLU A 226 -0.27 5.50 -17.99
CA GLU A 226 0.60 5.24 -16.85
C GLU A 226 0.05 5.81 -15.55
N LEU A 227 0.23 5.08 -14.45
CA LEU A 227 -0.15 5.56 -13.12
C LEU A 227 0.76 6.72 -12.69
N ARG A 228 0.13 7.80 -12.20
CA ARG A 228 0.78 8.95 -11.56
C ARG A 228 0.19 9.15 -10.18
N LEU A 229 1.07 9.24 -9.18
CA LEU A 229 0.71 9.56 -7.80
C LEU A 229 0.99 11.05 -7.62
N PHE A 230 -0.02 11.82 -7.24
CA PHE A 230 0.03 13.28 -7.19
C PHE A 230 -0.57 13.80 -5.88
N ASP A 231 -0.41 15.09 -5.61
CA ASP A 231 -0.88 15.75 -4.39
C ASP A 231 -0.21 15.22 -3.09
N CYS A 232 1.12 15.06 -3.10
CA CYS A 232 1.91 14.84 -1.89
C CYS A 232 1.73 15.99 -0.89
N ILE A 233 1.68 15.70 0.42
CA ILE A 233 1.53 16.73 1.46
C ILE A 233 2.79 17.61 1.58
N GLU A 234 2.68 18.86 1.14
CA GLU A 234 3.75 19.86 1.16
C GLU A 234 3.79 20.69 2.46
N PHE A 235 2.65 20.87 3.11
CA PHE A 235 2.49 21.89 4.15
C PHE A 235 2.83 21.44 5.58
N ASN A 236 2.83 20.12 5.85
CA ASN A 236 3.09 19.60 7.19
C ASN A 236 4.11 18.45 7.15
N LEU A 237 5.27 18.68 7.76
CA LEU A 237 6.36 17.72 7.81
C LEU A 237 5.98 16.43 8.54
N GLN A 238 5.23 16.53 9.65
CA GLN A 238 4.80 15.39 10.46
C GLN A 238 3.86 14.45 9.68
N PHE A 239 3.17 14.95 8.65
CA PHE A 239 2.30 14.15 7.80
C PHE A 239 3.02 13.41 6.67
N ARG A 240 4.22 13.84 6.28
CA ARG A 240 5.03 13.19 5.23
C ARG A 240 6.28 12.47 5.72
N TRP A 241 6.86 12.87 6.86
CA TRP A 241 7.94 12.13 7.53
C TRP A 241 7.36 11.02 8.39
N ILE A 242 6.93 9.98 7.70
CA ILE A 242 6.16 8.88 8.28
C ILE A 242 6.82 7.54 7.96
N ASP A 243 6.35 6.51 8.65
CA ASP A 243 6.71 5.14 8.33
C ASP A 243 6.21 4.76 6.92
N THR A 244 7.08 4.14 6.12
CA THR A 244 6.71 3.59 4.80
C THR A 244 5.46 2.70 4.85
N ILE A 245 5.25 1.93 5.92
CA ILE A 245 4.03 1.11 6.05
C ILE A 245 2.79 1.95 6.40
N CYS A 246 2.96 3.12 7.02
CA CYS A 246 1.88 4.08 7.27
C CYS A 246 1.43 4.79 5.98
N ASP A 247 2.37 5.06 5.06
CA ASP A 247 2.04 5.60 3.73
C ASP A 247 1.25 4.58 2.91
N LEU A 248 1.75 3.33 2.82
CA LEU A 248 1.04 2.24 2.15
C LEU A 248 -0.32 1.93 2.78
N ALA A 249 -0.41 1.98 4.12
CA ALA A 249 -1.66 1.71 4.84
C ALA A 249 -2.81 2.62 4.41
N PHE A 250 -2.53 3.84 3.93
CA PHE A 250 -3.58 4.73 3.46
C PHE A 250 -4.24 4.18 2.19
N LEU A 251 -3.45 3.78 1.19
CA LEU A 251 -3.97 3.18 -0.04
C LEU A 251 -4.73 1.89 0.23
N LEU A 252 -4.17 1.03 1.08
CA LEU A 252 -4.80 -0.24 1.42
C LEU A 252 -6.13 -0.03 2.14
N MET A 253 -6.18 0.90 3.10
CA MET A 253 -7.40 1.27 3.79
C MET A 253 -8.44 1.86 2.83
N ASP A 254 -8.02 2.69 1.87
CA ASP A 254 -8.93 3.32 0.91
C ASP A 254 -9.54 2.29 -0.08
N LEU A 255 -8.76 1.30 -0.53
CA LEU A 255 -9.29 0.15 -1.28
C LEU A 255 -10.34 -0.62 -0.47
N GLU A 256 -10.05 -0.92 0.80
CA GLU A 256 -10.96 -1.64 1.71
C GLU A 256 -12.22 -0.84 2.04
N ALA A 257 -12.11 0.49 2.17
CA ALA A 257 -13.23 1.40 2.37
C ALA A 257 -14.20 1.43 1.16
N ASN A 258 -13.70 1.10 -0.03
CA ASN A 258 -14.49 0.91 -1.26
C ASN A 258 -14.92 -0.56 -1.47
N GLY A 259 -14.67 -1.45 -0.51
CA GLY A 259 -15.07 -2.86 -0.55
C GLY A 259 -14.10 -3.78 -1.31
N GLU A 260 -12.94 -3.28 -1.72
CA GLU A 260 -12.01 -3.94 -2.63
C GLU A 260 -10.84 -4.59 -1.88
N PHE A 261 -11.16 -5.44 -0.90
CA PHE A 261 -10.19 -6.18 -0.08
C PHE A 261 -9.23 -7.02 -0.94
N ARG A 262 -9.74 -7.57 -2.05
CA ARG A 262 -8.92 -8.30 -3.02
C ARG A 262 -7.73 -7.49 -3.52
N TRP A 263 -7.97 -6.24 -3.88
CA TRP A 263 -6.92 -5.36 -4.41
C TRP A 263 -5.97 -4.89 -3.33
N ALA A 264 -6.47 -4.65 -2.11
CA ALA A 264 -5.62 -4.36 -0.97
C ALA A 264 -4.67 -5.53 -0.67
N ASN A 265 -5.17 -6.77 -0.64
CA ASN A 265 -4.35 -7.96 -0.37
C ASN A 265 -3.29 -8.17 -1.45
N ARG A 266 -3.67 -8.02 -2.72
CA ARG A 266 -2.74 -8.09 -3.85
C ARG A 266 -1.65 -7.02 -3.76
N CYS A 267 -2.02 -5.77 -3.51
CA CYS A 267 -1.08 -4.66 -3.36
C CYS A 267 -0.10 -4.89 -2.21
N LEU A 268 -0.61 -5.28 -1.03
CA LEU A 268 0.21 -5.54 0.15
C LEU A 268 1.22 -6.67 -0.10
N ASN A 269 0.75 -7.81 -0.62
CA ASN A 269 1.64 -8.95 -0.88
C ASN A 269 2.70 -8.60 -1.93
N ARG A 270 2.32 -7.91 -3.01
CA ARG A 270 3.30 -7.47 -4.01
C ARG A 270 4.32 -6.49 -3.42
N TYR A 271 3.89 -5.55 -2.59
CA TYR A 271 4.78 -4.63 -1.88
C TYR A 271 5.76 -5.36 -0.94
N LEU A 272 5.28 -6.35 -0.17
CA LEU A 272 6.11 -7.16 0.73
C LEU A 272 7.09 -8.05 -0.03
N GLU A 273 6.68 -8.65 -1.14
CA GLU A 273 7.57 -9.43 -2.02
C GLU A 273 8.72 -8.57 -2.58
N ILE A 274 8.52 -7.26 -2.75
CA ILE A 274 9.57 -6.36 -3.24
C ILE A 274 10.42 -5.83 -2.08
N SER A 275 9.77 -5.29 -1.05
CA SER A 275 10.44 -4.62 0.07
C SER A 275 11.09 -5.59 1.07
N GLY A 276 10.50 -6.77 1.29
CA GLY A 276 10.89 -7.71 2.34
C GLY A 276 10.48 -7.26 3.75
N ASP A 277 9.71 -6.18 3.89
CA ASP A 277 9.40 -5.54 5.17
C ASP A 277 8.24 -6.23 5.92
N TYR A 278 8.32 -7.55 6.09
CA TYR A 278 7.32 -8.34 6.84
C TYR A 278 7.24 -7.92 8.31
N GLN A 279 8.32 -7.37 8.87
CA GLN A 279 8.38 -6.87 10.25
C GLN A 279 7.51 -5.63 10.48
N ALA A 280 7.06 -4.96 9.42
CA ALA A 280 6.12 -3.84 9.50
C ALA A 280 4.69 -4.27 9.83
N LEU A 281 4.31 -5.50 9.48
CA LEU A 281 2.93 -5.96 9.54
C LEU A 281 2.26 -5.82 10.91
N PRO A 282 2.91 -6.00 12.07
CA PRO A 282 2.28 -5.74 13.36
C PRO A 282 1.74 -4.30 13.53
N LEU A 283 2.22 -3.32 12.75
CA LEU A 283 1.74 -1.93 12.73
C LEU A 283 0.66 -1.67 11.69
N LEU A 284 0.49 -2.54 10.69
CA LEU A 284 -0.33 -2.25 9.52
C LEU A 284 -1.78 -1.89 9.90
N ASN A 285 -2.45 -2.73 10.68
CA ASN A 285 -3.84 -2.48 11.08
C ASN A 285 -3.97 -1.26 12.01
N PHE A 286 -2.94 -0.95 12.80
CA PHE A 286 -2.89 0.30 13.58
C PHE A 286 -2.85 1.53 12.66
N TYR A 287 -2.00 1.53 11.64
CA TYR A 287 -1.93 2.63 10.69
C TYR A 287 -3.15 2.71 9.76
N LYS A 288 -3.73 1.57 9.34
CA LYS A 288 -5.00 1.57 8.60
C LYS A 288 -6.13 2.16 9.46
N ALA A 289 -6.21 1.81 10.74
CA ALA A 289 -7.16 2.41 11.68
C ALA A 289 -6.94 3.92 11.83
N TYR A 290 -5.69 4.38 11.97
CA TYR A 290 -5.34 5.78 11.95
C TYR A 290 -5.81 6.49 10.68
N ARG A 291 -5.48 5.98 9.49
CA ARG A 291 -5.88 6.58 8.20
C ARG A 291 -7.39 6.57 7.99
N SER A 292 -8.08 5.52 8.44
CA SER A 292 -9.54 5.47 8.47
C SER A 292 -10.11 6.59 9.36
N MET A 293 -9.52 6.83 10.53
CA MET A 293 -9.93 7.92 11.42
C MET A 293 -9.61 9.31 10.87
N VAL A 294 -8.55 9.48 10.08
CA VAL A 294 -8.31 10.72 9.31
C VAL A 294 -9.49 11.01 8.39
N ARG A 295 -9.95 10.01 7.62
CA ARG A 295 -11.11 10.19 6.72
C ARG A 295 -12.42 10.39 7.49
N ALA A 296 -12.57 9.74 8.64
CA ALA A 296 -13.68 9.92 9.55
C ALA A 296 -13.76 11.38 10.06
N LYS A 297 -12.62 11.94 10.51
CA LYS A 297 -12.52 13.34 10.94
C LYS A 297 -12.84 14.30 9.80
N VAL A 298 -12.23 14.12 8.63
CA VAL A 298 -12.48 14.97 7.45
C VAL A 298 -13.97 15.01 7.07
N ALA A 299 -14.70 13.90 7.23
CA ALA A 299 -16.14 13.85 6.94
C ALA A 299 -17.00 14.75 7.84
N VAL A 300 -16.49 15.15 9.01
CA VAL A 300 -17.18 16.04 9.96
C VAL A 300 -16.46 17.38 10.17
N LEU A 301 -15.42 17.66 9.38
CA LEU A 301 -14.79 18.98 9.34
C LEU A 301 -15.53 19.89 8.34
N GLY A 302 -15.75 21.15 8.73
CA GLY A 302 -16.37 22.16 7.87
C GLY A 302 -17.86 22.38 8.12
N GLY A 303 -18.56 22.99 7.16
CA GLY A 303 -19.95 23.43 7.32
C GLY A 303 -21.02 22.39 7.01
N MET A 304 -20.66 21.29 6.34
CA MET A 304 -21.59 20.19 5.99
C MET A 304 -21.03 18.86 6.47
N ASN A 305 -21.63 18.31 7.52
CA ASN A 305 -21.20 17.05 8.12
C ASN A 305 -21.76 15.86 7.34
N ASP A 306 -20.88 14.95 6.91
CA ASP A 306 -21.24 13.68 6.30
C ASP A 306 -21.15 12.52 7.32
N ILE A 307 -22.24 12.36 8.07
CA ILE A 307 -22.36 11.32 9.10
C ILE A 307 -22.32 9.91 8.50
N GLN A 308 -22.74 9.73 7.25
CA GLN A 308 -22.70 8.41 6.61
C GLN A 308 -21.25 8.00 6.33
N THR A 309 -20.44 8.92 5.83
CA THR A 309 -19.00 8.69 5.62
C THR A 309 -18.27 8.49 6.96
N LEU A 310 -18.60 9.28 8.00
CA LEU A 310 -18.10 9.04 9.36
C LEU A 310 -18.36 7.59 9.80
N ARG A 311 -19.63 7.15 9.77
CA ARG A 311 -20.03 5.80 10.21
C ARG A 311 -19.37 4.70 9.38
N ARG A 312 -19.13 4.93 8.08
CA ARG A 312 -18.39 4.01 7.22
C ARG A 312 -16.98 3.78 7.76
N TYR A 313 -16.24 4.84 8.04
CA TYR A 313 -14.87 4.73 8.55
C TYR A 313 -14.83 4.24 10.01
N LEU A 314 -15.79 4.58 10.86
CA LEU A 314 -15.90 3.97 12.20
C LEU A 314 -16.09 2.44 12.13
N ARG A 315 -16.87 1.92 11.17
CA ARG A 315 -16.98 0.47 10.95
C ARG A 315 -15.68 -0.15 10.46
N LEU A 316 -14.95 0.53 9.59
CA LEU A 316 -13.67 0.04 9.08
C LEU A 316 -12.57 0.04 10.15
N THR A 317 -12.49 1.11 10.97
CA THR A 317 -11.60 1.17 12.14
C THR A 317 -11.91 0.05 13.14
N ASP A 318 -13.20 -0.23 13.39
CA ASP A 318 -13.62 -1.36 14.22
C ASP A 318 -13.25 -2.72 13.61
N TYR A 319 -13.31 -2.86 12.29
CA TYR A 319 -12.85 -4.07 11.60
C TYR A 319 -11.36 -4.33 11.86
N TYR A 320 -10.49 -3.32 11.76
CA TYR A 320 -9.06 -3.45 12.06
C TYR A 320 -8.74 -3.72 13.53
N ALA A 321 -9.66 -3.40 14.44
CA ALA A 321 -9.53 -3.74 15.86
C ALA A 321 -9.73 -5.24 16.12
N ARG A 322 -10.37 -5.97 15.19
CA ARG A 322 -10.60 -7.41 15.31
C ARG A 322 -9.34 -8.18 14.94
N ARG A 323 -9.11 -9.31 15.62
CA ARG A 323 -8.05 -10.26 15.28
C ARG A 323 -8.68 -11.62 14.99
N PRO A 324 -8.81 -12.03 13.72
CA PRO A 324 -9.19 -13.40 13.42
C PRO A 324 -8.10 -14.36 13.91
N LYS A 325 -8.48 -15.61 14.18
CA LYS A 325 -7.48 -16.66 14.43
C LYS A 325 -6.75 -16.94 13.10
N PRO A 326 -5.41 -16.89 13.08
CA PRO A 326 -4.66 -17.12 11.85
C PRO A 326 -4.69 -18.60 11.44
N ALA A 327 -4.50 -18.85 10.16
CA ALA A 327 -4.32 -20.17 9.57
C ALA A 327 -2.99 -20.25 8.80
N LEU A 328 -2.42 -21.45 8.72
CA LEU A 328 -1.20 -21.72 7.95
C LEU A 328 -1.52 -22.58 6.72
N PHE A 329 -1.10 -22.13 5.55
CA PHE A 329 -1.26 -22.84 4.29
C PHE A 329 0.12 -23.18 3.71
N LEU A 330 0.39 -24.46 3.49
CA LEU A 330 1.60 -24.92 2.80
C LEU A 330 1.24 -25.28 1.35
N MET A 331 1.83 -24.59 0.38
CA MET A 331 1.69 -25.01 -1.02
C MET A 331 2.54 -26.26 -1.25
N HIS A 332 1.97 -27.31 -1.83
CA HIS A 332 2.69 -28.58 -2.04
C HIS A 332 2.66 -28.97 -3.52
N GLY A 333 3.82 -29.36 -4.07
CA GLY A 333 3.94 -29.81 -5.46
C GLY A 333 5.23 -29.32 -6.16
N VAL A 334 5.60 -29.97 -7.26
CA VAL A 334 6.81 -29.68 -8.03
C VAL A 334 6.74 -28.34 -8.79
N SER A 335 7.85 -27.80 -9.26
CA SER A 335 7.88 -26.60 -10.10
C SER A 335 7.01 -26.79 -11.35
N GLY A 336 6.23 -25.76 -11.70
CA GLY A 336 5.29 -25.78 -12.84
C GLY A 336 3.91 -26.39 -12.56
N SER A 337 3.67 -27.00 -11.39
CA SER A 337 2.37 -27.58 -10.96
C SER A 337 1.28 -26.54 -10.61
N GLY A 338 1.42 -25.27 -11.01
CA GLY A 338 0.39 -24.26 -10.75
C GLY A 338 0.34 -23.65 -9.34
N LYS A 339 1.14 -24.12 -8.36
CA LYS A 339 1.18 -23.58 -6.98
C LYS A 339 1.14 -22.06 -6.89
N SER A 340 2.07 -21.37 -7.55
CA SER A 340 2.19 -19.92 -7.44
C SER A 340 1.04 -19.16 -8.09
N HIS A 341 0.36 -19.78 -9.05
CA HIS A 341 -0.87 -19.24 -9.62
C HIS A 341 -2.02 -19.38 -8.64
N LEU A 342 -2.22 -20.58 -8.07
CA LEU A 342 -3.26 -20.86 -7.10
C LEU A 342 -3.05 -20.07 -5.80
N SER A 343 -1.81 -19.94 -5.33
CA SER A 343 -1.47 -19.15 -4.14
C SER A 343 -1.77 -17.66 -4.35
N GLN A 344 -1.56 -17.14 -5.57
CA GLN A 344 -1.94 -15.76 -5.90
C GLN A 344 -3.45 -15.58 -5.84
N GLN A 345 -4.20 -16.52 -6.42
CA GLN A 345 -5.66 -16.48 -6.37
C GLN A 345 -6.19 -16.59 -4.93
N LEU A 346 -5.51 -17.35 -4.07
CA LEU A 346 -5.85 -17.44 -2.64
C LEU A 346 -5.58 -16.13 -1.90
N VAL A 347 -4.44 -15.47 -2.16
CA VAL A 347 -4.13 -14.12 -1.64
C VAL A 347 -5.19 -13.11 -2.05
N ASP A 348 -5.59 -13.12 -3.31
CA ASP A 348 -6.61 -12.21 -3.85
C ASP A 348 -7.97 -12.37 -3.13
N GLN A 349 -8.26 -13.53 -2.51
CA GLN A 349 -9.58 -13.85 -1.95
C GLN A 349 -9.60 -13.96 -0.42
N THR A 350 -8.44 -13.91 0.23
CA THR A 350 -8.32 -14.12 1.68
C THR A 350 -7.33 -13.13 2.28
N ASP A 351 -7.52 -12.77 3.56
CA ASP A 351 -6.57 -11.93 4.32
C ASP A 351 -5.35 -12.76 4.73
N THR A 352 -4.51 -13.10 3.74
CA THR A 352 -3.32 -13.92 3.91
C THR A 352 -2.07 -13.21 3.40
N ILE A 353 -0.96 -13.48 4.08
CA ILE A 353 0.37 -13.04 3.67
C ILE A 353 1.08 -14.23 3.05
N ARG A 354 1.47 -14.09 1.77
CA ARG A 354 2.22 -15.08 1.03
C ARG A 354 3.70 -14.81 1.15
N ILE A 355 4.44 -15.83 1.56
CA ILE A 355 5.91 -15.82 1.56
C ILE A 355 6.39 -16.78 0.49
N ARG A 356 7.14 -16.25 -0.48
CA ARG A 356 7.60 -16.98 -1.66
C ARG A 356 9.07 -17.40 -1.52
N SER A 357 9.32 -18.71 -1.60
CA SER A 357 10.67 -19.24 -1.41
C SER A 357 11.67 -18.78 -2.48
N ASP A 358 11.26 -18.56 -3.72
CA ASP A 358 12.09 -18.06 -4.81
C ASP A 358 12.45 -16.57 -4.63
N VAL A 359 11.49 -15.76 -4.22
CA VAL A 359 11.68 -14.33 -3.92
C VAL A 359 12.64 -14.14 -2.75
N GLU A 360 12.37 -14.79 -1.61
CA GLU A 360 13.19 -14.62 -0.40
C GLU A 360 14.58 -15.24 -0.56
N ARG A 361 14.72 -16.34 -1.33
CA ARG A 361 16.04 -16.88 -1.69
C ARG A 361 16.87 -15.85 -2.47
N LYS A 362 16.29 -15.19 -3.47
CA LYS A 362 16.99 -14.18 -4.29
C LYS A 362 17.34 -12.95 -3.45
N ARG A 363 16.44 -12.50 -2.57
CA ARG A 363 16.71 -11.40 -1.62
C ARG A 363 17.90 -11.74 -0.71
N LEU A 364 17.81 -12.87 -0.01
CA LEU A 364 18.84 -13.33 0.92
C LEU A 364 20.19 -13.53 0.21
N PHE A 365 20.19 -14.11 -0.98
CA PHE A 365 21.41 -14.26 -1.78
C PHE A 365 22.07 -12.92 -2.11
N ARG A 366 21.29 -11.90 -2.51
CA ARG A 366 21.81 -10.55 -2.76
C ARG A 366 22.41 -9.95 -1.49
N GLU A 367 21.72 -10.06 -0.36
CA GLU A 367 22.20 -9.55 0.94
C GLU A 367 23.52 -10.21 1.38
N LEU A 368 23.63 -11.54 1.28
CA LEU A 368 24.84 -12.27 1.64
C LEU A 368 25.99 -11.96 0.66
N SER A 369 25.67 -11.80 -0.64
CA SER A 369 26.66 -11.41 -1.66
C SER A 369 27.22 -10.01 -1.38
N LEU A 370 26.38 -9.05 -0.97
CA LEU A 370 26.82 -7.70 -0.58
C LEU A 370 27.71 -7.71 0.67
N LYS A 371 27.56 -8.73 1.54
CA LYS A 371 28.44 -8.98 2.69
C LYS A 371 29.72 -9.75 2.32
N GLY A 372 29.90 -10.10 1.05
CA GLY A 372 31.10 -10.78 0.53
C GLY A 372 31.07 -12.30 0.62
N GLU A 373 29.93 -12.91 0.96
CA GLU A 373 29.79 -14.37 1.01
C GLU A 373 29.69 -14.98 -0.40
N LYS A 374 30.35 -16.12 -0.62
CA LYS A 374 30.34 -16.86 -1.89
C LYS A 374 29.56 -18.16 -1.74
N ILE A 375 28.23 -18.05 -1.75
CA ILE A 375 27.32 -19.19 -1.66
C ILE A 375 26.70 -19.41 -3.05
N ASP A 376 26.41 -20.66 -3.42
CA ASP A 376 25.63 -20.95 -4.63
C ASP A 376 24.13 -20.72 -4.38
N LEU A 377 23.47 -19.96 -5.26
CA LEU A 377 22.05 -19.60 -5.14
C LEU A 377 21.15 -20.83 -4.98
N TYR A 378 21.47 -21.93 -5.64
CA TYR A 378 20.70 -23.18 -5.58
C TYR A 378 21.38 -24.29 -4.76
N GLY A 379 22.44 -23.95 -4.05
CA GLY A 379 23.22 -24.88 -3.24
C GLY A 379 22.50 -25.31 -1.94
N PRO A 380 22.92 -26.42 -1.31
CA PRO A 380 22.33 -26.92 -0.07
C PRO A 380 22.33 -25.90 1.07
N GLN A 381 23.40 -25.10 1.19
CA GLN A 381 23.53 -24.06 2.21
C GLN A 381 22.48 -22.95 2.02
N MET A 382 22.32 -22.43 0.79
CA MET A 382 21.31 -21.41 0.50
C MET A 382 19.89 -21.95 0.71
N ASN A 383 19.64 -23.21 0.35
CA ASN A 383 18.36 -23.86 0.62
C ASN A 383 18.07 -23.91 2.13
N ALA A 384 19.03 -24.30 2.96
CA ALA A 384 18.87 -24.33 4.42
C ALA A 384 18.57 -22.92 4.97
N HIS A 385 19.33 -21.90 4.56
CA HIS A 385 19.08 -20.53 5.00
C HIS A 385 17.71 -20.00 4.57
N THR A 386 17.32 -20.27 3.32
CA THR A 386 16.00 -19.88 2.79
C THR A 386 14.89 -20.51 3.63
N PHE A 387 14.92 -21.83 3.87
CA PHE A 387 13.86 -22.49 4.63
C PHE A 387 13.78 -22.05 6.08
N ASN A 388 14.93 -21.75 6.73
CA ASN A 388 14.94 -21.17 8.07
C ASN A 388 14.30 -19.78 8.07
N LEU A 389 14.68 -18.90 7.12
CA LEU A 389 14.11 -17.56 6.98
C LEU A 389 12.58 -17.61 6.78
N LEU A 390 12.11 -18.49 5.88
CA LEU A 390 10.67 -18.68 5.62
C LEU A 390 9.95 -19.13 6.89
N HIS A 391 10.54 -20.06 7.63
CA HIS A 391 9.95 -20.60 8.85
C HIS A 391 9.86 -19.54 9.95
N ASP A 392 10.96 -18.82 10.20
CA ASP A 392 11.01 -17.77 11.21
C ASP A 392 10.04 -16.62 10.88
N THR A 393 10.02 -16.20 9.62
CA THR A 393 9.08 -15.17 9.15
C THR A 393 7.63 -15.64 9.29
N SER A 394 7.33 -16.88 8.91
CA SER A 394 5.99 -17.45 9.08
C SER A 394 5.58 -17.48 10.55
N ALA A 395 6.47 -17.93 11.44
CA ALA A 395 6.21 -18.01 12.86
C ALA A 395 5.91 -16.62 13.46
N ASP A 396 6.65 -15.60 13.07
CA ASP A 396 6.44 -14.24 13.55
C ASP A 396 5.13 -13.64 13.04
N LEU A 397 4.77 -13.86 11.78
CA LEU A 397 3.49 -13.41 11.22
C LEU A 397 2.29 -14.10 11.88
N LEU A 398 2.36 -15.42 12.06
CA LEU A 398 1.31 -16.20 12.72
C LEU A 398 1.12 -15.75 14.18
N ARG A 399 2.21 -15.50 14.94
CA ARG A 399 2.13 -14.96 16.31
C ARG A 399 1.50 -13.57 16.37
N ASN A 400 1.66 -12.78 15.31
CA ASN A 400 1.03 -11.47 15.19
C ASN A 400 -0.39 -11.50 14.63
N GLY A 401 -0.95 -12.70 14.37
CA GLY A 401 -2.34 -12.90 13.97
C GLY A 401 -2.58 -12.88 12.46
N TYR A 402 -1.53 -12.93 11.64
CA TYR A 402 -1.66 -13.02 10.19
C TYR A 402 -1.74 -14.48 9.74
N SER A 403 -2.70 -14.80 8.88
CA SER A 403 -2.70 -16.07 8.16
C SER A 403 -1.59 -16.07 7.12
N VAL A 404 -0.88 -17.20 6.97
CA VAL A 404 0.33 -17.27 6.13
C VAL A 404 0.18 -18.35 5.06
N ILE A 405 0.50 -18.01 3.81
CA ILE A 405 0.71 -18.96 2.73
C ILE A 405 2.21 -19.09 2.50
N VAL A 406 2.78 -20.27 2.72
CA VAL A 406 4.18 -20.54 2.39
C VAL A 406 4.23 -21.17 1.00
N ASP A 407 4.66 -20.40 0.01
CA ASP A 407 4.79 -20.82 -1.38
C ASP A 407 6.21 -21.37 -1.64
N ALA A 408 6.34 -22.65 -1.34
CA ALA A 408 7.50 -23.46 -1.67
C ALA A 408 7.05 -24.80 -2.25
N THR A 409 7.98 -25.69 -2.60
CA THR A 409 7.61 -27.00 -3.17
C THR A 409 7.12 -27.99 -2.12
N PHE A 410 7.64 -27.90 -0.89
CA PHE A 410 7.31 -28.78 0.24
C PHE A 410 7.34 -30.30 -0.07
N ILE A 411 8.16 -30.70 -1.04
CA ILE A 411 8.31 -32.10 -1.47
C ILE A 411 9.09 -32.98 -0.47
N ARG A 412 9.66 -32.41 0.59
CA ARG A 412 10.39 -33.13 1.65
C ARG A 412 9.56 -33.13 2.94
N GLN A 413 9.36 -34.32 3.51
CA GLN A 413 8.57 -34.53 4.73
C GLN A 413 9.14 -33.74 5.91
N ARG A 414 10.47 -33.74 6.09
CA ARG A 414 11.11 -32.98 7.19
C ARG A 414 10.72 -31.50 7.20
N THR A 415 10.62 -30.89 6.02
CA THR A 415 10.24 -29.48 5.89
C THR A 415 8.77 -29.26 6.16
N ARG A 416 7.89 -30.20 5.81
CA ARG A 416 6.46 -30.11 6.18
C ARG A 416 6.27 -30.27 7.69
N GLN A 417 6.97 -31.24 8.28
CA GLN A 417 6.89 -31.55 9.71
C GLN A 417 7.20 -30.33 10.59
N SER A 418 8.23 -29.53 10.26
CA SER A 418 8.55 -28.33 11.04
C SER A 418 7.40 -27.32 11.10
N TYR A 419 6.63 -27.19 10.01
CA TYR A 419 5.46 -26.30 9.98
C TYR A 419 4.23 -26.90 10.67
N ILE A 420 4.08 -28.23 10.64
CA ILE A 420 3.05 -28.93 11.42
C ILE A 420 3.31 -28.70 12.92
N GLU A 421 4.55 -28.90 13.37
CA GLU A 421 4.97 -28.63 14.75
C GLU A 421 4.75 -27.15 15.14
N LEU A 422 5.05 -26.21 14.25
CA LEU A 422 4.77 -24.78 14.46
C LEU A 422 3.27 -24.52 14.63
N ALA A 423 2.42 -25.12 13.78
CA ALA A 423 0.98 -24.95 13.85
C ALA A 423 0.40 -25.53 15.15
N GLU A 424 0.90 -26.69 15.59
CA GLU A 424 0.54 -27.31 16.87
C GLU A 424 0.95 -26.43 18.06
N GLN A 425 2.19 -25.91 18.06
CA GLN A 425 2.70 -25.03 19.11
C GLN A 425 1.87 -23.76 19.25
N LEU A 426 1.40 -23.19 18.13
CA LEU A 426 0.57 -22.00 18.12
C LEU A 426 -0.93 -22.31 18.26
N ASN A 427 -1.32 -23.59 18.24
CA ASN A 427 -2.70 -24.06 18.25
C ASN A 427 -3.57 -23.41 17.15
N ILE A 428 -3.07 -23.46 15.92
CA ILE A 428 -3.71 -22.91 14.72
C ILE A 428 -4.00 -23.99 13.68
N PRO A 429 -5.02 -23.81 12.82
CA PRO A 429 -5.24 -24.73 11.71
C PRO A 429 -4.11 -24.64 10.68
N ILE A 430 -3.67 -25.81 10.19
CA ILE A 430 -2.75 -25.96 9.06
C ILE A 430 -3.43 -26.72 7.92
N ARG A 431 -3.18 -26.31 6.67
CA ARG A 431 -3.60 -27.04 5.47
C ARG A 431 -2.47 -27.17 4.46
N ILE A 432 -2.31 -28.38 3.91
CA ILE A 432 -1.38 -28.66 2.81
C ILE A 432 -2.17 -28.59 1.50
N ILE A 433 -1.93 -27.56 0.69
CA ILE A 433 -2.59 -27.39 -0.61
C ILE A 433 -1.78 -28.15 -1.67
N SER A 434 -2.15 -29.41 -1.90
CA SER A 434 -1.45 -30.32 -2.79
C SER A 434 -1.87 -30.10 -4.23
N CYS A 435 -1.03 -29.40 -4.99
CA CYS A 435 -1.27 -29.03 -6.38
C CYS A 435 -0.78 -30.12 -7.33
N THR A 436 -1.68 -30.57 -8.19
CA THR A 436 -1.40 -31.55 -9.25
C THR A 436 -1.69 -30.95 -10.62
N CYS A 437 -0.99 -31.45 -11.65
CA CYS A 437 -1.07 -30.99 -13.04
C CYS A 437 -0.50 -32.09 -13.93
N GLU A 438 -1.05 -32.26 -15.14
CA GLU A 438 -0.52 -33.22 -16.11
C GLU A 438 0.94 -32.88 -16.47
N GLN A 439 1.82 -33.88 -16.44
CA GLN A 439 3.25 -33.68 -16.68
C GLN A 439 3.57 -32.95 -18.00
N LYS A 440 2.80 -33.21 -19.06
CA LYS A 440 2.97 -32.53 -20.36
C LYS A 440 2.69 -31.02 -20.25
N LEU A 441 1.69 -30.65 -19.47
CA LEU A 441 1.34 -29.24 -19.22
C LEU A 441 2.39 -28.57 -18.34
N ILE A 442 2.93 -29.25 -17.33
CA ILE A 442 4.06 -28.76 -16.54
C ILE A 442 5.26 -28.42 -17.45
N GLU A 443 5.66 -29.35 -18.32
CA GLU A 443 6.78 -29.11 -19.25
C GLU A 443 6.51 -27.94 -20.22
N ALA A 444 5.28 -27.81 -20.74
CA ALA A 444 4.89 -26.69 -21.60
C ALA A 444 4.91 -25.35 -20.86
N ARG A 445 4.36 -25.30 -19.64
CA ARG A 445 4.35 -24.11 -18.76
C ARG A 445 5.78 -23.64 -18.46
N LEU A 446 6.69 -24.56 -18.14
CA LEU A 446 8.10 -24.24 -17.85
C LEU A 446 8.83 -23.69 -19.08
N LYS A 447 8.64 -24.28 -20.27
CA LYS A 447 9.23 -23.74 -21.52
C LYS A 447 8.77 -22.33 -21.82
N ARG A 448 7.47 -22.06 -21.63
CA ARG A 448 6.91 -20.72 -21.85
C ARG A 448 7.53 -19.70 -20.90
N ARG A 449 7.64 -20.03 -19.61
CA ARG A 449 8.26 -19.14 -18.61
C ARG A 449 9.72 -18.83 -18.93
N GLU A 450 10.49 -19.83 -19.35
CA GLU A 450 11.88 -19.65 -19.76
C GLU A 450 12.01 -18.70 -20.96
N SER A 451 11.06 -18.75 -21.90
CA SER A 451 11.02 -17.82 -23.03
C SER A 451 10.55 -16.39 -22.68
N GLU A 452 9.70 -16.25 -21.67
CA GLU A 452 9.11 -14.96 -21.27
C GLU A 452 9.99 -14.17 -20.30
N GLY A 453 10.87 -14.83 -19.52
CA GLY A 453 11.87 -14.18 -18.67
C GLY A 453 11.35 -13.34 -17.49
N ASN A 454 10.03 -13.31 -17.26
CA ASN A 454 9.37 -12.40 -16.32
C ASN A 454 8.99 -13.03 -14.96
N ASP A 455 9.28 -14.32 -14.72
CA ASP A 455 8.98 -15.01 -13.46
C ASP A 455 10.19 -15.02 -12.52
N ALA A 456 9.98 -14.92 -11.20
CA ALA A 456 11.02 -15.02 -10.19
C ALA A 456 11.53 -16.46 -10.02
N SER A 457 10.82 -17.48 -10.50
CA SER A 457 11.25 -18.88 -10.45
C SER A 457 12.21 -19.24 -11.57
N ASP A 458 13.48 -19.57 -11.26
CA ASP A 458 14.47 -20.04 -12.25
C ASP A 458 14.39 -21.57 -12.48
N ALA A 459 13.27 -22.21 -12.13
CA ALA A 459 13.14 -23.66 -12.25
C ALA A 459 12.92 -24.08 -13.70
N ASP A 460 13.85 -24.86 -14.25
CA ASP A 460 13.73 -25.48 -15.57
C ASP A 460 13.10 -26.89 -15.50
N ILE A 461 12.96 -27.54 -16.67
CA ILE A 461 12.45 -28.92 -16.75
C ILE A 461 13.35 -29.90 -15.98
N ARG A 462 14.66 -29.67 -15.93
CA ARG A 462 15.62 -30.55 -15.23
C ARG A 462 15.39 -30.50 -13.72
N VAL A 463 15.23 -29.30 -13.16
CA VAL A 463 14.88 -29.08 -11.75
C VAL A 463 13.55 -29.74 -11.42
N MET A 464 12.53 -29.57 -12.26
CA MET A 464 11.24 -30.23 -12.04
C MET A 464 11.36 -31.76 -12.03
N ARG A 465 12.11 -32.35 -12.97
CA ARG A 465 12.32 -33.81 -13.01
C ARG A 465 13.10 -34.32 -11.79
N ASP A 466 14.12 -33.58 -11.35
CA ASP A 466 14.85 -33.91 -10.12
C ASP A 466 13.94 -33.87 -8.89
N GLN A 467 13.03 -32.88 -8.81
CA GLN A 467 12.03 -32.80 -7.75
C GLN A 467 11.07 -33.99 -7.76
N ILE A 468 10.60 -34.44 -8.93
CA ILE A 468 9.75 -35.64 -9.04
C ILE A 468 10.47 -36.89 -8.51
N GLN A 469 11.77 -37.05 -8.79
CA GLN A 469 12.53 -38.21 -8.32
C GLN A 469 12.76 -38.21 -6.80
N HIS A 470 12.84 -37.02 -6.21
CA HIS A 470 13.18 -36.84 -4.80
C HIS A 470 11.98 -36.50 -3.89
N GLN A 471 10.78 -36.35 -4.46
CA GLN A 471 9.59 -36.05 -3.69
C GLN A 471 9.22 -37.20 -2.75
N GLN A 472 8.84 -36.85 -1.54
CA GLN A 472 8.33 -37.77 -0.53
C GLN A 472 6.81 -37.61 -0.46
N PRO A 473 6.03 -38.69 -0.63
CA PRO A 473 4.58 -38.62 -0.60
C PRO A 473 4.09 -38.08 0.75
N LEU A 474 2.85 -37.57 0.76
CA LEU A 474 2.20 -37.18 2.01
C LEU A 474 1.92 -38.44 2.84
N THR A 475 2.27 -38.41 4.13
CA THR A 475 1.95 -39.47 5.10
C THR A 475 0.44 -39.57 5.34
N GLU A 476 -0.04 -40.66 5.95
CA GLU A 476 -1.47 -40.80 6.28
C GLU A 476 -2.00 -39.65 7.15
N GLU A 477 -1.17 -39.16 8.07
CA GLU A 477 -1.49 -38.00 8.90
C GLU A 477 -1.54 -36.70 8.07
N GLU A 478 -0.54 -36.46 7.22
CA GLU A 478 -0.49 -35.30 6.32
C GLU A 478 -1.68 -35.29 5.34
N GLN A 479 -2.19 -36.46 4.94
CA GLN A 479 -3.37 -36.57 4.08
C GLN A 479 -4.65 -36.02 4.76
N THR A 480 -4.75 -36.10 6.10
CA THR A 480 -5.92 -35.57 6.82
C THR A 480 -5.98 -34.04 6.83
N MET A 481 -4.84 -33.39 6.64
CA MET A 481 -4.70 -31.93 6.53
C MET A 481 -4.52 -31.45 5.08
N ALA A 482 -4.49 -32.37 4.12
CA ALA A 482 -4.26 -32.06 2.72
C ALA A 482 -5.56 -31.75 1.98
N ILE A 483 -5.50 -30.75 1.12
CA ILE A 483 -6.52 -30.43 0.11
C ILE A 483 -5.86 -30.65 -1.25
N HIS A 484 -6.33 -31.66 -1.98
CA HIS A 484 -5.82 -31.99 -3.31
C HIS A 484 -6.55 -31.15 -4.36
N ILE A 485 -5.78 -30.37 -5.12
CA ILE A 485 -6.29 -29.48 -6.16
C ILE A 485 -5.63 -29.86 -7.48
N ASP A 486 -6.47 -30.13 -8.48
CA ASP A 486 -6.05 -30.18 -9.88
C ASP A 486 -5.96 -28.75 -10.41
N THR A 487 -4.77 -28.33 -10.83
CA THR A 487 -4.49 -26.97 -11.34
C THR A 487 -4.61 -26.87 -12.85
N ASP A 488 -5.09 -27.92 -13.50
CA ASP A 488 -5.57 -27.87 -14.89
C ASP A 488 -7.06 -27.51 -14.97
N ASP A 489 -7.76 -27.50 -13.83
CA ASP A 489 -9.15 -27.11 -13.72
C ASP A 489 -9.31 -25.59 -13.58
N ASP A 490 -10.14 -24.98 -14.43
CA ASP A 490 -10.44 -23.55 -14.38
C ASP A 490 -11.15 -23.14 -13.07
N ASP A 491 -11.83 -24.08 -12.39
CA ASP A 491 -12.53 -23.87 -11.12
C ASP A 491 -11.68 -24.21 -9.88
N ALA A 492 -10.37 -24.46 -10.04
CA ALA A 492 -9.47 -24.89 -8.97
C ALA A 492 -9.55 -24.02 -7.71
N ILE A 493 -9.55 -22.69 -7.86
CA ILE A 493 -9.65 -21.76 -6.74
C ILE A 493 -11.02 -21.83 -6.05
N SER A 494 -12.10 -21.93 -6.82
CA SER A 494 -13.46 -21.99 -6.29
C SER A 494 -13.64 -23.20 -5.38
N ARG A 495 -13.14 -24.37 -5.81
CA ARG A 495 -13.16 -25.60 -5.01
C ARG A 495 -12.29 -25.50 -3.77
N LEU A 496 -11.10 -24.91 -3.88
CA LEU A 496 -10.23 -24.67 -2.73
C LEU A 496 -10.93 -23.81 -1.68
N LEU A 497 -11.51 -22.68 -2.08
CA LEU A 497 -12.22 -21.77 -1.18
C LEU A 497 -13.44 -22.43 -0.53
N GLU A 498 -14.20 -23.23 -1.28
CA GLU A 498 -15.34 -23.98 -0.75
C GLU A 498 -14.90 -24.95 0.35
N GLN A 499 -13.84 -25.75 0.11
CA GLN A 499 -13.33 -26.68 1.12
C GLN A 499 -12.79 -25.97 2.37
N LEU A 500 -12.09 -24.86 2.19
CA LEU A 500 -11.56 -24.06 3.31
C LEU A 500 -12.69 -23.45 4.16
N ARG A 501 -13.80 -23.02 3.55
CA ARG A 501 -14.99 -22.52 4.26
C ARG A 501 -15.71 -23.63 5.01
N VAL A 502 -15.91 -24.79 4.37
CA VAL A 502 -16.54 -25.97 5.01
C VAL A 502 -15.77 -26.42 6.24
N GLN A 503 -14.45 -26.25 6.23
CA GLN A 503 -13.58 -26.60 7.35
C GLN A 503 -13.36 -25.44 8.35
N GLU A 504 -14.08 -24.33 8.18
CA GLU A 504 -14.00 -23.12 9.03
C GLU A 504 -12.57 -22.56 9.18
N VAL A 505 -11.73 -22.75 8.15
CA VAL A 505 -10.34 -22.25 8.11
C VAL A 505 -10.29 -20.81 7.60
N ILE A 506 -11.24 -20.44 6.74
CA ILE A 506 -11.44 -19.07 6.23
C ILE A 506 -12.91 -18.67 6.42
N PHE A 507 -13.16 -17.37 6.60
CA PHE A 507 -14.48 -16.80 6.89
C PHE A 507 -15.18 -16.23 5.65
#